data_AF-R9JIZ0-F1
#
_entry.id   AF-R9JIZ0-F1
#
_cell.length_a   1.000
_cell.length_b   1.000
_cell.length_c   1.000
_cell.angle_alpha   90.00
_cell.angle_beta   90.00
_cell.angle_gamma   90.00
#
_symmetry.space_group_name_H-M   'P 1'
#
loop_
_entity.id
_entity.type
_entity.pdbx_description
1 polymer ?
#
loop_
_entity_poly.entity_id
_entity_poly.type
_entity_poly.pdbx_seq_one_letter_code
_entity_poly.pdbx_strand_id
1 'polypeptide(L)'
;MQELPNIPLRYKEGVYGVSEFAEYMDTDADDAISFDYDTQYQILDYSVPLEEEQCAMTLYSVPEEDLFQTLRAVYDKDGTLQNLTATLDGHETLLYIYYENADHARQEIRKFALQNADAIIEQLKQCTETVSRLFIEYYSDGDCMDYHAKLGTPAQMEAIRQEYPGDSDVLDNAGNYPSENIEGDNVRLGIMVRCAGDCRSANFQYAVELMSKHIEEHALPMLDKTADFKYICAEYD
;
A
#
# COMPACT_ATOMS: atom_id res chain seq x y z
N MET A 1 0.34 -1.52 30.58
CA MET A 1 0.65 -1.06 29.23
C MET A 1 1.98 -1.67 28.90
N GLN A 2 2.02 -2.54 27.91
CA GLN A 2 3.29 -3.04 27.43
C GLN A 2 3.78 -1.96 26.46
N GLU A 3 4.97 -1.43 26.67
CA GLU A 3 5.56 -0.47 25.75
C GLU A 3 6.42 -1.27 24.75
N LEU A 4 6.40 -0.86 23.47
CA LEU A 4 7.25 -1.47 22.47
C LEU A 4 8.69 -0.99 22.69
N PRO A 5 9.67 -1.91 22.73
CA PRO A 5 11.06 -1.51 22.73
C PRO A 5 11.42 -0.87 21.38
N ASN A 6 12.36 0.06 21.43
CA ASN A 6 12.96 0.60 20.22
C ASN A 6 13.68 -0.51 19.46
N ILE A 7 13.51 -0.56 18.15
CA ILE A 7 14.16 -1.55 17.29
C ILE A 7 15.43 -0.94 16.70
N PRO A 8 16.63 -1.39 17.10
CA PRO A 8 17.87 -0.75 16.68
C PRO A 8 18.09 -0.93 15.17
N LEU A 9 18.64 0.08 14.49
CA LEU A 9 19.01 -0.04 13.07
C LEU A 9 20.22 -0.96 12.85
N ARG A 10 21.00 -1.17 13.92
CA ARG A 10 22.17 -2.04 13.95
C ARG A 10 22.03 -3.11 15.01
N TYR A 11 22.10 -4.37 14.60
CA TYR A 11 22.09 -5.52 15.50
C TYR A 11 22.85 -6.69 14.91
N LYS A 12 23.07 -7.77 15.66
CA LYS A 12 23.66 -9.00 15.09
C LYS A 12 22.73 -9.58 14.02
N GLU A 13 23.31 -10.18 12.97
CA GLU A 13 22.57 -10.91 11.93
C GLU A 13 21.52 -11.84 12.54
N GLY A 14 20.34 -11.90 11.93
CA GLY A 14 19.29 -12.83 12.33
C GLY A 14 17.89 -12.25 12.25
N VAL A 15 16.93 -13.02 12.78
CA VAL A 15 15.52 -12.64 12.88
C VAL A 15 15.13 -12.64 14.34
N TYR A 16 14.55 -11.53 14.80
CA TYR A 16 14.26 -11.28 16.21
C TYR A 16 12.83 -10.81 16.40
N GLY A 17 12.22 -11.19 17.52
CA GLY A 17 10.93 -10.65 17.95
C GLY A 17 11.11 -9.48 18.92
N VAL A 18 9.99 -9.01 19.48
CA VAL A 18 9.97 -7.90 20.45
C VAL A 18 10.79 -8.23 21.72
N SER A 19 10.73 -9.48 22.18
CA SER A 19 11.31 -9.87 23.47
C SER A 19 12.84 -9.72 23.54
N GLU A 20 13.50 -9.79 22.39
CA GLU A 20 14.93 -9.69 22.23
C GLU A 20 15.45 -8.26 22.34
N PHE A 21 14.54 -7.27 22.30
CA PHE A 21 14.88 -5.86 22.39
C PHE A 21 14.49 -5.22 23.73
N ALA A 22 14.15 -6.01 24.75
CA ALA A 22 13.72 -5.48 26.06
C ALA A 22 14.75 -4.53 26.72
N GLU A 23 16.04 -4.64 26.38
CA GLU A 23 17.08 -3.72 26.87
C GLU A 23 17.10 -2.36 26.15
N TYR A 24 16.38 -2.23 25.03
CA TYR A 24 16.37 -1.04 24.17
C TYR A 24 15.19 -0.09 24.46
N MET A 25 14.42 -0.34 25.53
CA MET A 25 13.26 0.49 25.92
C MET A 25 13.57 1.99 26.02
N ASP A 26 14.72 2.35 26.60
CA ASP A 26 15.10 3.74 26.90
C ASP A 26 16.22 4.27 25.98
N THR A 27 16.49 3.60 24.85
CA THR A 27 17.59 3.99 23.96
C THR A 27 17.22 5.22 23.15
N ASP A 28 18.15 6.17 23.01
CA ASP A 28 17.96 7.35 22.15
C ASP A 28 17.55 6.94 20.73
N ALA A 29 16.53 7.63 20.20
CA ALA A 29 15.85 7.30 18.94
C ALA A 29 16.72 7.51 17.67
N ASP A 30 17.92 8.09 17.82
CA ASP A 30 18.75 8.47 16.67
C ASP A 30 19.27 7.25 15.87
N ASP A 31 19.40 6.09 16.51
CA ASP A 31 19.88 4.83 15.89
C ASP A 31 18.85 3.68 15.97
N ALA A 32 17.57 3.99 16.11
CA ALA A 32 16.50 3.00 16.25
C ALA A 32 15.16 3.47 15.66
N ILE A 33 14.27 2.52 15.39
CA ILE A 33 12.86 2.80 15.11
C ILE A 33 12.10 2.76 16.43
N SER A 34 11.54 3.90 16.82
CA SER A 34 10.71 4.05 18.01
C SER A 34 9.24 4.02 17.64
N PHE A 35 8.47 3.17 18.32
CA PHE A 35 7.04 3.00 18.14
C PHE A 35 6.27 3.66 19.28
N ASP A 36 5.33 4.53 18.93
CA ASP A 36 4.31 5.07 19.83
C ASP A 36 2.99 4.36 19.53
N TYR A 37 2.49 3.56 20.47
CA TYR A 37 1.27 2.80 20.29
C TYR A 37 0.16 3.33 21.21
N ASP A 38 -0.86 3.93 20.60
CA ASP A 38 -2.05 4.41 21.28
C ASP A 38 -3.03 3.25 21.49
N THR A 39 -3.03 2.69 22.71
CA THR A 39 -3.95 1.61 23.11
C THR A 39 -5.43 2.00 23.07
N GLN A 40 -5.77 3.29 23.19
CA GLN A 40 -7.16 3.77 23.20
C GLN A 40 -7.77 3.75 21.79
N TYR A 41 -6.97 4.10 20.78
CA TYR A 41 -7.43 4.17 19.39
C TYR A 41 -6.85 3.08 18.48
N GLN A 42 -5.98 2.22 19.01
CA GLN A 42 -5.27 1.17 18.27
C GLN A 42 -4.47 1.74 17.10
N ILE A 43 -3.71 2.81 17.38
CA ILE A 43 -2.91 3.54 16.39
C ILE A 43 -1.44 3.30 16.70
N LEU A 44 -0.65 2.96 15.67
CA LEU A 44 0.79 2.83 15.75
C LEU A 44 1.45 3.96 14.96
N ASP A 45 2.12 4.86 15.67
CA ASP A 45 2.92 5.94 15.11
C ASP A 45 4.42 5.63 15.24
N TYR A 46 5.23 5.92 14.22
CA TYR A 46 6.69 5.80 14.27
C TYR A 46 7.34 6.61 13.17
N SER A 47 8.62 6.96 13.33
CA SER A 47 9.37 7.64 12.27
C SER A 47 10.34 6.70 11.59
N VAL A 48 10.39 6.74 10.26
CA VAL A 48 11.44 6.08 9.49
C VAL A 48 12.70 6.96 9.53
N PRO A 49 13.85 6.40 9.97
CA PRO A 49 15.10 7.14 10.00
C PRO A 49 15.70 7.18 8.59
N LEU A 50 15.49 8.28 7.89
CA LEU A 50 16.10 8.56 6.58
C LEU A 50 17.15 9.67 6.76
N GLU A 51 18.17 9.69 5.88
CA GLU A 51 19.34 10.57 6.03
C GLU A 51 19.00 12.07 6.01
N GLU A 52 17.96 12.48 5.28
CA GLU A 52 17.65 13.90 5.04
C GLU A 52 16.30 14.37 5.61
N GLU A 53 15.32 13.47 5.85
CA GLU A 53 13.98 13.82 6.34
C GLU A 53 13.39 12.68 7.20
N GLN A 54 12.86 12.96 8.39
CA GLN A 54 12.09 11.96 9.12
C GLN A 54 10.72 11.78 8.48
N CYS A 55 10.35 10.54 8.13
CA CYS A 55 9.03 10.23 7.60
C CYS A 55 8.16 9.60 8.68
N ALA A 56 7.13 10.31 9.15
CA ALA A 56 6.23 9.86 10.21
C ALA A 56 5.16 8.90 9.66
N MET A 57 5.19 7.65 10.08
CA MET A 57 4.26 6.60 9.71
C MET A 57 3.15 6.50 10.74
N THR A 58 1.93 6.25 10.27
CA THR A 58 0.75 5.98 11.10
C THR A 58 0.03 4.77 10.53
N LEU A 59 -0.19 3.75 11.35
CA LEU A 59 -1.08 2.64 11.05
C LEU A 59 -2.27 2.66 11.99
N TYR A 60 -3.46 2.48 11.44
CA TYR A 60 -4.72 2.45 12.18
C TYR A 60 -5.20 1.01 12.39
N SER A 61 -6.03 0.81 13.42
CA SER A 61 -6.66 -0.48 13.74
C SER A 61 -5.65 -1.61 13.97
N VAL A 62 -4.49 -1.29 14.55
CA VAL A 62 -3.42 -2.26 14.80
C VAL A 62 -3.72 -3.02 16.09
N PRO A 63 -3.97 -4.35 16.08
CA PRO A 63 -4.23 -5.07 17.32
C PRO A 63 -2.94 -5.20 18.15
N GLU A 64 -2.97 -4.73 19.41
CA GLU A 64 -1.80 -4.73 20.31
C GLU A 64 -1.18 -6.12 20.43
N GLU A 65 -1.99 -7.14 20.74
CA GLU A 65 -1.48 -8.50 20.94
C GLU A 65 -0.79 -9.06 19.70
N ASP A 66 -1.37 -8.83 18.51
CA ASP A 66 -0.81 -9.25 17.23
C ASP A 66 0.55 -8.57 17.01
N LEU A 67 0.62 -7.25 17.18
CA LEU A 67 1.85 -6.48 17.02
C LEU A 67 2.96 -7.00 17.95
N PHE A 68 2.69 -7.13 19.26
CA PHE A 68 3.69 -7.54 20.24
C PHE A 68 4.17 -9.00 20.04
N GLN A 69 3.28 -9.90 19.62
CA GLN A 69 3.61 -11.32 19.48
C GLN A 69 4.28 -11.65 18.15
N THR A 70 4.03 -10.86 17.10
CA THR A 70 4.38 -11.23 15.73
C THR A 70 5.33 -10.27 15.04
N LEU A 71 5.64 -9.11 15.65
CA LEU A 71 6.66 -8.21 15.11
C LEU A 71 7.98 -8.97 14.96
N ARG A 72 8.57 -8.84 13.78
CA ARG A 72 9.81 -9.47 13.37
C ARG A 72 10.73 -8.43 12.77
N ALA A 73 11.94 -8.38 13.30
CA ALA A 73 13.05 -7.59 12.78
C ALA A 73 14.08 -8.51 12.12
N VAL A 74 14.45 -8.18 10.88
CA VAL A 74 15.40 -8.96 10.08
C VAL A 74 16.67 -8.16 9.87
N TYR A 75 17.82 -8.70 10.28
CA TYR A 75 19.14 -8.08 10.10
C TYR A 75 20.00 -8.90 9.15
N ASP A 76 20.73 -8.20 8.28
CA ASP A 76 21.71 -8.83 7.39
C ASP A 76 23.01 -9.20 8.13
N LYS A 77 23.95 -9.81 7.39
CA LYS A 77 25.29 -10.20 7.85
C LYS A 77 26.13 -9.04 8.39
N ASP A 78 25.87 -7.82 7.91
CA ASP A 78 26.58 -6.60 8.29
C ASP A 78 25.87 -5.91 9.48
N GLY A 79 24.79 -6.55 9.96
CA GLY A 79 23.99 -6.11 11.08
C GLY A 79 23.05 -4.96 10.77
N THR A 80 22.77 -4.68 9.49
CA THR A 80 21.82 -3.66 9.06
C THR A 80 20.40 -4.21 9.14
N LEU A 81 19.49 -3.48 9.79
CA LEU A 81 18.06 -3.79 9.75
C LEU A 81 17.55 -3.73 8.30
N GLN A 82 17.04 -4.84 7.79
CA GLN A 82 16.56 -4.98 6.41
C GLN A 82 15.06 -4.70 6.29
N ASN A 83 14.26 -5.17 7.23
CA ASN A 83 12.83 -4.91 7.29
C ASN A 83 12.25 -5.18 8.68
N LEU A 84 11.09 -4.58 8.92
CA LEU A 84 10.19 -4.88 10.02
C LEU A 84 8.86 -5.33 9.45
N THR A 85 8.30 -6.41 10.01
CA THR A 85 6.97 -6.92 9.66
C THR A 85 6.22 -7.32 10.92
N ALA A 86 4.90 -7.27 10.91
CA ALA A 86 4.05 -7.92 11.91
C ALA A 86 2.90 -8.66 11.21
N THR A 87 2.33 -9.69 11.83
CA THR A 87 1.09 -10.31 11.37
C THR A 87 -0.07 -9.60 12.04
N LEU A 88 -0.77 -8.73 11.31
CA LEU A 88 -1.92 -7.98 11.80
C LEU A 88 -3.19 -8.52 11.12
N ASP A 89 -4.22 -8.84 11.92
CA ASP A 89 -5.47 -9.42 11.42
C ASP A 89 -5.26 -10.68 10.55
N GLY A 90 -4.22 -11.45 10.85
CA GLY A 90 -3.86 -12.68 10.12
C GLY A 90 -3.07 -12.46 8.81
N HIS A 91 -2.65 -11.23 8.50
CA HIS A 91 -1.88 -10.89 7.31
C HIS A 91 -0.51 -10.32 7.67
N GLU A 92 0.54 -10.70 6.94
CA GLU A 92 1.86 -10.10 7.14
C GLU A 92 1.87 -8.66 6.59
N THR A 93 1.97 -7.70 7.50
CA THR A 93 2.06 -6.27 7.23
C THR A 93 3.51 -5.83 7.33
N LEU A 94 4.02 -5.19 6.28
CA LEU A 94 5.31 -4.49 6.31
C LEU A 94 5.20 -3.28 7.24
N LEU A 95 6.24 -2.96 7.99
CA LEU A 95 6.33 -1.74 8.81
C LEU A 95 7.57 -0.91 8.42
N TYR A 96 8.63 -1.56 7.94
CA TYR A 96 9.84 -0.87 7.48
C TYR A 96 10.55 -1.72 6.44
N ILE A 97 11.23 -1.07 5.51
CA ILE A 97 12.17 -1.71 4.58
C ILE A 97 13.37 -0.80 4.37
N TYR A 98 14.55 -1.40 4.42
CA TYR A 98 15.80 -0.73 4.11
C TYR A 98 16.08 -0.73 2.61
N TYR A 99 16.52 0.41 2.10
CA TYR A 99 17.05 0.52 0.75
C TYR A 99 18.49 1.01 0.78
N GLU A 100 19.39 0.26 0.13
CA GLU A 100 20.78 0.67 -0.07
C GLU A 100 20.93 2.03 -0.78
N ASN A 101 20.01 2.35 -1.68
CA ASN A 101 19.96 3.59 -2.47
C ASN A 101 18.64 3.70 -3.23
N ALA A 102 18.42 4.83 -3.91
CA ALA A 102 17.22 5.09 -4.70
C ALA A 102 16.98 4.08 -5.84
N ASP A 103 18.03 3.53 -6.47
CA ASP A 103 17.88 2.54 -7.53
C ASP A 103 17.38 1.20 -6.97
N HIS A 104 17.89 0.79 -5.79
CA HIS A 104 17.39 -0.38 -5.08
C HIS A 104 15.93 -0.21 -4.67
N ALA A 105 15.57 0.96 -4.11
CA ALA A 105 14.19 1.29 -3.78
C ALA A 105 13.27 1.18 -5.00
N ARG A 106 13.68 1.77 -6.13
CA ARG A 106 12.92 1.73 -7.37
C ARG A 106 12.72 0.31 -7.91
N GLN A 107 13.72 -0.56 -7.79
CA GLN A 107 13.62 -1.95 -8.21
C GLN A 107 12.66 -2.77 -7.35
N GLU A 108 12.71 -2.62 -6.03
CA GLU A 108 11.80 -3.30 -5.11
C GLU A 108 10.36 -2.78 -5.25
N ILE A 109 10.16 -1.46 -5.36
CA ILE A 109 8.85 -0.87 -5.65
C ILE A 109 8.30 -1.40 -6.98
N ARG A 110 9.11 -1.44 -8.04
CA ARG A 110 8.68 -2.00 -9.33
C ARG A 110 8.22 -3.44 -9.20
N LYS A 111 8.99 -4.28 -8.50
CA LYS A 111 8.68 -5.69 -8.31
C LYS A 111 7.37 -5.85 -7.56
N PHE A 112 7.18 -5.12 -6.47
CA PHE A 112 5.97 -5.16 -5.68
C PHE A 112 4.77 -4.61 -6.45
N ALA A 113 4.90 -3.48 -7.15
CA ALA A 113 3.84 -2.91 -7.99
C ALA A 113 3.30 -3.93 -8.99
N LEU A 114 4.16 -4.68 -9.68
CA LEU A 114 3.71 -5.73 -10.61
C LEU A 114 2.98 -6.87 -9.89
N GLN A 115 3.46 -7.31 -8.73
CA GLN A 115 2.77 -8.32 -7.91
C GLN A 115 1.40 -7.82 -7.41
N ASN A 116 1.33 -6.54 -7.04
CA ASN A 116 0.11 -5.90 -6.57
C ASN A 116 -0.92 -5.78 -7.70
N ALA A 117 -0.46 -5.39 -8.90
CA ALA A 117 -1.28 -5.39 -10.10
C ALA A 117 -1.76 -6.79 -10.48
N ASP A 118 -0.90 -7.82 -10.37
CA ASP A 118 -1.31 -9.22 -10.58
C ASP A 118 -2.43 -9.63 -9.61
N ALA A 119 -2.37 -9.23 -8.35
CA ALA A 119 -3.44 -9.50 -7.37
C ALA A 119 -4.78 -8.83 -7.75
N ILE A 120 -4.75 -7.59 -8.24
CA ILE A 120 -5.92 -6.89 -8.77
C ILE A 120 -6.45 -7.59 -10.03
N ILE A 121 -5.56 -8.00 -10.94
CA ILE A 121 -5.93 -8.73 -12.15
C ILE A 121 -6.62 -10.06 -11.82
N GLU A 122 -6.11 -10.81 -10.83
CA GLU A 122 -6.75 -12.07 -10.39
C GLU A 122 -8.18 -11.87 -9.86
N GLN A 123 -8.46 -10.73 -9.24
CA GLN A 123 -9.82 -10.38 -8.82
C GLN A 123 -10.68 -9.95 -10.02
N LEU A 124 -10.14 -9.13 -10.93
CA LEU A 124 -10.82 -8.72 -12.16
C LEU A 124 -11.21 -9.93 -13.04
N LYS A 125 -10.38 -10.98 -13.08
CA LYS A 125 -10.67 -12.25 -13.78
C LYS A 125 -11.91 -12.97 -13.29
N GLN A 126 -12.32 -12.72 -12.04
CA GLN A 126 -13.51 -13.35 -11.46
C GLN A 126 -14.80 -12.70 -11.97
N CYS A 127 -14.71 -11.54 -12.64
CA CYS A 127 -15.86 -10.90 -13.26
C CYS A 127 -16.40 -11.75 -14.42
N THR A 128 -17.63 -12.25 -14.27
CA THR A 128 -18.33 -13.00 -15.31
C THR A 128 -19.34 -12.17 -16.10
N GLU A 129 -19.54 -10.92 -15.71
CA GLU A 129 -20.50 -10.00 -16.35
C GLU A 129 -19.82 -9.22 -17.48
N THR A 130 -20.62 -8.79 -18.46
CA THR A 130 -20.15 -7.83 -19.46
C THR A 130 -19.85 -6.50 -18.77
N VAL A 131 -18.69 -5.92 -19.08
CA VAL A 131 -18.18 -4.68 -18.50
C VAL A 131 -18.34 -3.52 -19.48
N SER A 132 -18.83 -2.38 -19.01
CA SER A 132 -18.87 -1.11 -19.74
C SER A 132 -17.73 -0.17 -19.36
N ARG A 133 -17.23 -0.24 -18.12
CA ARG A 133 -16.12 0.59 -17.65
C ARG A 133 -15.15 -0.20 -16.80
N LEU A 134 -13.86 0.03 -17.00
CA LEU A 134 -12.83 -0.30 -16.02
C LEU A 134 -12.17 1.02 -15.60
N PHE A 135 -12.34 1.37 -14.34
CA PHE A 135 -11.69 2.50 -13.72
C PHE A 135 -10.45 2.02 -12.98
N ILE A 136 -9.38 2.80 -13.07
CA ILE A 136 -8.24 2.76 -12.18
C ILE A 136 -8.18 4.11 -11.52
N GLU A 137 -8.33 4.13 -10.22
CA GLU A 137 -8.31 5.32 -9.40
C GLU A 137 -7.10 5.25 -8.48
N TYR A 138 -6.45 6.39 -8.29
CA TYR A 138 -5.33 6.51 -7.38
C TYR A 138 -5.36 7.86 -6.66
N TYR A 139 -4.78 7.90 -5.46
CA TYR A 139 -4.72 9.10 -4.64
C TYR A 139 -3.39 9.17 -3.91
N SER A 140 -2.85 10.39 -3.77
CA SER A 140 -1.69 10.64 -2.92
C SER A 140 -1.65 12.08 -2.40
N ASP A 141 -1.84 12.27 -1.10
CA ASP A 141 -1.55 13.55 -0.42
C ASP A 141 -0.15 13.63 0.22
N GLY A 142 0.62 12.54 0.10
CA GLY A 142 1.96 12.39 0.65
C GLY A 142 2.03 11.55 1.93
N ASP A 143 0.91 11.37 2.63
CA ASP A 143 0.77 10.53 3.82
C ASP A 143 -0.13 9.33 3.57
N CYS A 144 -1.22 9.54 2.83
CA CYS A 144 -2.11 8.53 2.31
C CYS A 144 -1.77 8.26 0.84
N MET A 145 -1.72 6.98 0.47
CA MET A 145 -1.52 6.53 -0.90
C MET A 145 -2.48 5.38 -1.18
N ASP A 146 -3.29 5.53 -2.22
CA ASP A 146 -4.35 4.58 -2.54
C ASP A 146 -4.35 4.26 -4.03
N TYR A 147 -4.69 3.02 -4.37
CA TYR A 147 -4.76 2.52 -5.73
C TYR A 147 -5.76 1.38 -5.82
N HIS A 148 -6.77 1.52 -6.66
CA HIS A 148 -7.78 0.49 -6.84
C HIS A 148 -8.31 0.45 -8.26
N ALA A 149 -8.85 -0.72 -8.61
CA ALA A 149 -9.66 -0.88 -9.79
C ALA A 149 -11.15 -0.90 -9.44
N LYS A 150 -11.99 -0.46 -10.37
CA LYS A 150 -13.44 -0.52 -10.20
C LYS A 150 -14.14 -0.82 -11.52
N LEU A 151 -15.12 -1.71 -11.48
CA LEU A 151 -15.85 -2.16 -12.67
C LEU A 151 -17.22 -1.50 -12.77
N GLY A 152 -17.59 -1.07 -13.96
CA GLY A 152 -18.94 -0.64 -14.30
C GLY A 152 -19.60 -1.63 -15.25
N THR A 153 -20.84 -2.02 -14.95
CA THR A 153 -21.68 -2.84 -15.84
C THR A 153 -22.58 -1.97 -16.72
N PRO A 154 -23.09 -2.49 -17.84
CA PRO A 154 -24.02 -1.76 -18.71
C PRO A 154 -25.31 -1.35 -18.00
N ALA A 155 -25.80 -2.19 -17.09
CA ALA A 155 -26.99 -1.91 -16.29
C ALA A 155 -26.76 -0.74 -15.33
N GLN A 156 -25.60 -0.69 -14.67
CA GLN A 156 -25.21 0.43 -13.82
C GLN A 156 -25.05 1.72 -14.64
N MET A 157 -24.35 1.65 -15.79
CA MET A 157 -24.17 2.81 -16.66
C MET A 157 -25.51 3.36 -17.18
N GLU A 158 -26.47 2.50 -17.52
CA GLU A 158 -27.81 2.94 -17.92
C GLU A 158 -28.62 3.53 -16.76
N ALA A 159 -28.50 2.98 -15.55
CA ALA A 159 -29.12 3.57 -14.37
C ALA A 159 -28.60 4.99 -14.11
N ILE A 160 -27.28 5.20 -14.17
CA ILE A 160 -26.65 6.52 -14.02
C ILE A 160 -27.13 7.47 -15.12
N ARG A 161 -27.20 7.01 -16.38
CA ARG A 161 -27.70 7.81 -17.51
C ARG A 161 -29.14 8.29 -17.30
N GLN A 162 -29.99 7.47 -16.69
CA GLN A 162 -31.38 7.81 -16.39
C GLN A 162 -31.49 8.80 -15.22
N GLU A 163 -30.61 8.68 -14.24
CA GLU A 163 -30.54 9.60 -13.10
C GLU A 163 -30.03 11.00 -13.51
N TYR A 164 -29.09 11.05 -14.45
CA TYR A 164 -28.46 12.28 -14.95
C TYR A 164 -28.61 12.44 -16.48
N PRO A 165 -29.82 12.73 -16.99
CA PRO A 165 -30.04 12.82 -18.43
C PRO A 165 -29.26 13.96 -19.09
N GLY A 166 -28.47 13.64 -20.10
CA GLY A 166 -27.76 14.62 -20.93
C GLY A 166 -26.38 15.04 -20.41
N ASP A 167 -25.97 14.53 -19.26
CA ASP A 167 -24.58 14.63 -18.78
C ASP A 167 -23.86 13.33 -19.14
N SER A 168 -22.86 13.41 -20.02
CA SER A 168 -22.06 12.23 -20.38
C SER A 168 -20.89 11.99 -19.44
N ASP A 169 -20.45 13.02 -18.72
CA ASP A 169 -19.21 12.98 -17.95
C ASP A 169 -19.41 12.16 -16.68
N VAL A 170 -20.62 12.18 -16.13
CA VAL A 170 -21.04 11.31 -15.00
C VAL A 170 -20.92 9.81 -15.29
N LEU A 171 -20.94 9.38 -16.56
CA LEU A 171 -20.79 7.97 -16.93
C LEU A 171 -19.35 7.48 -16.81
N ASP A 172 -18.40 8.42 -16.80
CA ASP A 172 -16.96 8.17 -16.77
C ASP A 172 -16.34 8.56 -15.40
N ASN A 173 -17.19 8.70 -14.37
CA ASN A 173 -16.79 8.92 -12.98
C ASN A 173 -17.05 7.64 -12.15
N ALA A 174 -16.01 7.04 -11.57
CA ALA A 174 -16.15 5.77 -10.85
C ALA A 174 -16.98 5.89 -9.57
N GLY A 175 -16.99 7.07 -8.93
CA GLY A 175 -17.78 7.36 -7.73
C GLY A 175 -19.30 7.20 -7.93
N ASN A 176 -19.78 7.26 -9.17
CA ASN A 176 -21.19 7.04 -9.50
C ASN A 176 -21.57 5.55 -9.61
N TYR A 177 -20.59 4.64 -9.65
CA TYR A 177 -20.83 3.22 -9.75
C TYR A 177 -20.88 2.59 -8.35
N PRO A 178 -21.87 1.72 -8.06
CA PRO A 178 -22.03 1.12 -6.73
C PRO A 178 -21.15 -0.11 -6.51
N SER A 179 -20.26 -0.44 -7.44
CA SER A 179 -19.31 -1.54 -7.29
C SER A 179 -18.28 -1.23 -6.20
N GLU A 180 -17.89 -2.27 -5.47
CA GLU A 180 -16.80 -2.19 -4.52
C GLU A 180 -15.46 -2.00 -5.23
N ASN A 181 -14.52 -1.39 -4.53
CA ASN A 181 -13.15 -1.26 -4.99
C ASN A 181 -12.47 -2.65 -5.01
N ILE A 182 -11.60 -2.83 -6.00
CA ILE A 182 -10.73 -3.99 -6.13
C ILE A 182 -9.32 -3.49 -5.84
N GLU A 183 -8.87 -3.77 -4.62
CA GLU A 183 -7.62 -3.27 -4.08
C GLU A 183 -6.55 -4.35 -4.07
N GLY A 184 -5.30 -3.89 -4.15
CA GLY A 184 -4.14 -4.67 -3.74
C GLY A 184 -3.79 -4.38 -2.28
N ASP A 185 -2.53 -4.52 -1.94
CA ASP A 185 -1.99 -4.16 -0.63
C ASP A 185 -1.44 -2.72 -0.66
N ASN A 186 -2.35 -1.76 -0.52
CA ASN A 186 -2.05 -0.32 -0.55
C ASN A 186 -1.25 0.12 0.68
N VAL A 187 -1.43 -0.55 1.82
CA VAL A 187 -0.64 -0.31 3.04
C VAL A 187 0.84 -0.58 2.76
N ARG A 188 1.15 -1.75 2.21
CA ARG A 188 2.54 -2.10 1.87
C ARG A 188 3.09 -1.22 0.77
N LEU A 189 2.31 -0.87 -0.25
CA LEU A 189 2.73 0.08 -1.29
C LEU A 189 3.15 1.42 -0.66
N GLY A 190 2.29 1.98 0.20
CA GLY A 190 2.56 3.22 0.91
C GLY A 190 3.83 3.15 1.74
N ILE A 191 4.02 2.08 2.51
CA ILE A 191 5.23 1.89 3.35
C ILE A 191 6.49 1.78 2.49
N MET A 192 6.44 1.02 1.39
CA MET A 192 7.57 0.90 0.47
C MET A 192 7.95 2.22 -0.19
N VAL A 193 6.97 3.04 -0.57
CA VAL A 193 7.21 4.36 -1.16
C VAL A 193 7.75 5.35 -0.13
N ARG A 194 7.22 5.34 1.09
CA ARG A 194 7.62 6.26 2.17
C ARG A 194 9.03 5.94 2.70
N CYS A 195 9.42 4.67 2.72
CA CYS A 195 10.80 4.27 3.05
C CYS A 195 11.82 4.60 1.96
N ALA A 196 11.40 4.94 0.74
CA ALA A 196 12.31 5.21 -0.38
C ALA A 196 13.01 6.59 -0.32
N GLY A 197 12.69 7.41 0.67
CA GLY A 197 13.29 8.74 0.81
C GLY A 197 12.72 9.76 -0.17
N ASP A 198 13.60 10.65 -0.65
CA ASP A 198 13.24 11.72 -1.57
C ASP A 198 12.50 11.20 -2.80
N CYS A 199 11.57 12.03 -3.28
CA CYS A 199 10.70 11.74 -4.42
C CYS A 199 9.54 10.76 -4.15
N ARG A 200 8.98 10.73 -2.93
CA ARG A 200 7.77 9.95 -2.56
C ARG A 200 6.67 10.00 -3.62
N SER A 201 6.23 11.19 -4.02
CA SER A 201 5.21 11.34 -5.07
C SER A 201 5.65 10.77 -6.42
N ALA A 202 6.92 10.89 -6.79
CA ALA A 202 7.42 10.32 -8.04
C ALA A 202 7.55 8.80 -7.99
N ASN A 203 7.91 8.23 -6.83
CA ASN A 203 7.96 6.79 -6.60
C ASN A 203 6.55 6.18 -6.60
N PHE A 204 5.58 6.86 -5.99
CA PHE A 204 4.18 6.46 -6.08
C PHE A 204 3.66 6.55 -7.51
N GLN A 205 3.84 7.68 -8.19
CA GLN A 205 3.46 7.85 -9.59
C GLN A 205 4.10 6.79 -10.49
N TYR A 206 5.37 6.45 -10.25
CA TYR A 206 6.06 5.38 -10.96
C TYR A 206 5.40 4.02 -10.74
N ALA A 207 4.98 3.71 -9.51
CA ALA A 207 4.23 2.49 -9.21
C ALA A 207 2.87 2.49 -9.91
N VAL A 208 2.11 3.58 -9.83
CA VAL A 208 0.82 3.76 -10.52
C VAL A 208 0.95 3.51 -12.02
N GLU A 209 1.92 4.13 -12.69
CA GLU A 209 2.14 3.94 -14.13
C GLU A 209 2.45 2.49 -14.50
N LEU A 210 3.26 1.81 -13.69
CA LEU A 210 3.58 0.39 -13.89
C LEU A 210 2.34 -0.49 -13.72
N MET A 211 1.60 -0.30 -12.63
CA MET A 211 0.42 -1.10 -12.32
C MET A 211 -0.67 -0.89 -13.36
N SER A 212 -0.99 0.36 -13.68
CA SER A 212 -2.05 0.69 -14.65
C SER A 212 -1.73 0.17 -16.03
N LYS A 213 -0.47 0.26 -16.46
CA LYS A 213 -0.06 -0.32 -17.75
C LYS A 213 -0.15 -1.84 -17.73
N HIS A 214 0.28 -2.48 -16.65
CA HIS A 214 0.24 -3.93 -16.51
C HIS A 214 -1.22 -4.44 -16.50
N ILE A 215 -2.12 -3.77 -15.78
CA ILE A 215 -3.55 -4.07 -15.79
C ILE A 215 -4.14 -3.84 -17.18
N GLU A 216 -3.78 -2.76 -17.87
CA GLU A 216 -4.25 -2.50 -19.25
C GLU A 216 -3.86 -3.66 -20.18
N GLU A 217 -2.59 -4.07 -20.15
CA GLU A 217 -2.04 -5.11 -21.03
C GLU A 217 -2.58 -6.50 -20.70
N HIS A 218 -2.85 -6.79 -19.43
CA HIS A 218 -3.17 -8.14 -18.97
C HIS A 218 -4.64 -8.34 -18.61
N ALA A 219 -5.34 -7.36 -18.02
CA ALA A 219 -6.76 -7.50 -17.67
C ALA A 219 -7.68 -7.24 -18.87
N LEU A 220 -7.45 -6.18 -19.64
CA LEU A 220 -8.40 -5.80 -20.70
C LEU A 220 -8.68 -6.93 -21.71
N PRO A 221 -7.71 -7.74 -22.16
CA PRO A 221 -7.98 -8.82 -23.11
C PRO A 221 -8.93 -9.91 -22.59
N MET A 222 -9.08 -10.10 -21.28
CA MET A 222 -9.89 -11.17 -20.71
C MET A 222 -11.33 -10.77 -20.37
N LEU A 223 -11.60 -9.47 -20.24
CA LEU A 223 -12.94 -8.97 -19.90
C LEU A 223 -13.89 -9.09 -21.10
N ASP A 224 -15.12 -9.54 -20.85
CA ASP A 224 -16.21 -9.35 -21.80
C ASP A 224 -16.65 -7.88 -21.76
N LYS A 225 -16.65 -7.20 -22.90
CA LYS A 225 -16.73 -5.73 -22.97
C LYS A 225 -17.86 -5.28 -23.88
N THR A 226 -18.55 -4.20 -23.51
CA THR A 226 -19.46 -3.54 -24.44
C THR A 226 -18.72 -2.86 -25.58
N ALA A 227 -19.44 -2.56 -26.66
CA ALA A 227 -18.89 -1.85 -27.82
C ALA A 227 -18.39 -0.43 -27.49
N ASP A 228 -18.98 0.20 -26.48
CA ASP A 228 -18.63 1.53 -25.98
C ASP A 228 -17.75 1.49 -24.71
N PHE A 229 -17.12 0.35 -24.42
CA PHE A 229 -16.26 0.17 -23.25
C PHE A 229 -15.17 1.25 -23.18
N LYS A 230 -14.82 1.67 -21.95
CA LYS A 230 -13.67 2.54 -21.69
C LYS A 230 -12.84 2.03 -20.52
N TYR A 231 -11.53 2.17 -20.68
CA TYR A 231 -10.52 2.09 -19.63
C TYR A 231 -10.15 3.51 -19.22
N ILE A 232 -10.32 3.85 -17.95
CA ILE A 232 -10.15 5.20 -17.43
C ILE A 232 -9.20 5.12 -16.24
N CYS A 233 -8.04 5.75 -16.34
CA CYS A 233 -7.07 5.86 -15.25
C CYS A 233 -6.98 7.32 -14.82
N ALA A 234 -7.32 7.63 -13.58
CA ALA A 234 -7.36 9.01 -13.09
C ALA A 234 -6.99 9.10 -11.60
N GLU A 235 -6.37 10.21 -11.23
CA GLU A 235 -6.27 10.62 -9.83
C GLU A 235 -7.66 11.11 -9.37
N TYR A 236 -8.07 10.77 -8.15
CA TYR A 236 -9.26 11.34 -7.54
C TYR A 236 -8.89 12.35 -6.45
N ASP A 237 -9.81 13.27 -6.15
CA ASP A 237 -9.64 14.30 -5.13
C ASP A 237 -10.12 13.83 -3.74
#